data_AF-A0A1M6U2Q2-F1
#
_entry.id   AF-A0A1M6U2Q2-F1
#
_cell.length_a   1.000
_cell.length_b   1.000
_cell.length_c   1.000
_cell.angle_alpha   90.00
_cell.angle_beta   90.00
_cell.angle_gamma   90.00
#
_symmetry.space_group_name_H-M   'P 1'
#
loop_
_entity.id
_entity.type
_entity.pdbx_description
1 polymer ?
#
loop_
_entity_poly.entity_id
_entity_poly.type
_entity_poly.pdbx_seq_one_letter_code
_entity_poly.pdbx_strand_id
1 'polypeptide(L)'
;MLYKFLKFIFLSALTFVWGGCESKDHAVAGYGCISTQCYNTTAVNDAGKAFDIIECENGDKYLRHPGIYESYLAPNDLPPGVEVFAPQQKPGAIGCGVTNCTYSEQDLCVDGFVLDEHGNEQPVGGCYPTINCPEKK
;
A
#
# COMPACT_ATOMS: atom_id res chain seq x y z
N MET A 1 -23.56 -59.16 18.80
CA MET A 1 -22.25 -59.29 19.48
C MET A 1 -21.41 -58.10 19.07
N LEU A 2 -21.45 -57.03 19.85
CA LEU A 2 -20.42 -56.68 20.83
C LEU A 2 -19.09 -56.25 20.17
N TYR A 3 -18.97 -54.94 20.01
CA TYR A 3 -17.77 -54.12 20.13
C TYR A 3 -16.52 -54.83 20.69
N LYS A 4 -15.40 -54.70 19.96
CA LYS A 4 -13.97 -54.90 20.30
C LYS A 4 -13.36 -55.58 19.08
N PHE A 5 -12.69 -54.88 18.18
CA PHE A 5 -11.32 -54.44 18.38
C PHE A 5 -11.09 -53.08 17.72
N LEU A 6 -11.22 -52.04 18.54
CA LEU A 6 -10.49 -50.81 18.37
C LEU A 6 -9.02 -51.09 18.75
N LYS A 7 -8.09 -50.77 17.85
CA LYS A 7 -6.87 -49.96 18.11
C LYS A 7 -5.73 -50.34 17.16
N PHE A 8 -4.98 -49.28 16.83
CA PHE A 8 -3.64 -49.25 16.23
C PHE A 8 -3.63 -49.47 14.71
N ILE A 9 -3.00 -48.68 13.84
CA ILE A 9 -2.00 -47.60 13.92
C ILE A 9 -2.08 -46.93 12.52
N PHE A 10 -2.36 -45.62 12.44
CA PHE A 10 -1.35 -44.57 12.23
C PHE A 10 -0.75 -44.53 10.81
N LEU A 11 -1.09 -43.42 10.12
CA LEU A 11 -0.22 -42.54 9.34
C LEU A 11 0.55 -43.04 8.09
N SER A 12 0.74 -42.08 7.17
CA SER A 12 1.65 -42.03 6.01
C SER A 12 1.12 -42.71 4.73
N ALA A 13 1.16 -42.15 3.52
CA ALA A 13 1.76 -40.96 2.90
C ALA A 13 0.94 -40.71 1.60
N LEU A 14 0.54 -39.53 1.13
CA LEU A 14 1.29 -38.31 0.82
C LEU A 14 2.54 -38.57 -0.02
N THR A 15 2.38 -38.68 -1.35
CA THR A 15 3.30 -38.15 -2.40
C THR A 15 2.67 -38.33 -3.79
N PHE A 16 2.25 -37.27 -4.47
CA PHE A 16 3.04 -36.41 -5.37
C PHE A 16 3.28 -37.00 -6.76
N VAL A 17 2.46 -36.57 -7.75
CA VAL A 17 2.83 -36.32 -9.16
C VAL A 17 1.79 -35.30 -9.67
N TRP A 18 1.99 -33.99 -9.55
CA TRP A 18 2.76 -33.10 -10.45
C TRP A 18 2.48 -33.34 -11.94
N GLY A 19 1.49 -32.62 -12.45
CA GLY A 19 1.18 -32.47 -13.87
C GLY A 19 0.39 -31.18 -14.03
N GLY A 20 1.08 -30.14 -14.50
CA GLY A 20 0.67 -28.74 -14.38
C GLY A 20 -0.68 -28.38 -14.97
N CYS A 21 -1.37 -27.52 -14.26
CA CYS A 21 -2.05 -26.38 -14.84
C CYS A 21 -1.98 -25.27 -13.77
N GLU A 22 -0.85 -24.55 -13.78
CA GLU A 22 -0.72 -23.28 -13.06
C GLU A 22 -1.56 -22.23 -13.80
N SER A 23 -2.88 -22.41 -13.77
CA SER A 23 -3.78 -21.31 -14.02
C SER A 23 -3.76 -20.50 -12.74
N LYS A 24 -2.94 -19.43 -12.74
CA LYS A 24 -3.09 -18.28 -11.86
C LYS A 24 -4.41 -17.58 -12.19
N ASP A 25 -5.52 -18.30 -12.10
CA ASP A 25 -6.81 -17.70 -11.93
C ASP A 25 -6.83 -17.26 -10.48
N HIS A 26 -6.33 -16.04 -10.26
CA HIS A 26 -6.78 -15.24 -9.15
C HIS A 26 -8.30 -15.30 -9.23
N ALA A 27 -8.87 -16.18 -8.41
CA ALA A 27 -10.29 -16.19 -8.16
C ALA A 27 -10.59 -14.79 -7.68
N VAL A 28 -11.12 -13.95 -8.58
CA VAL A 28 -11.88 -12.76 -8.24
C VAL A 28 -13.17 -13.29 -7.64
N ALA A 29 -13.03 -13.93 -6.48
CA ALA A 29 -14.08 -13.96 -5.51
C ALA A 29 -14.39 -12.49 -5.28
N GLY A 30 -15.63 -12.11 -5.59
CA GLY A 30 -16.17 -10.80 -5.30
C GLY A 30 -16.21 -10.61 -3.79
N TYR A 31 -15.06 -10.42 -3.18
CA TYR A 31 -14.95 -9.83 -1.88
C TYR A 31 -15.27 -8.36 -2.11
N GLY A 32 -16.46 -7.98 -1.67
CA GLY A 32 -16.77 -6.58 -1.39
C GLY A 32 -15.53 -5.96 -0.78
N CYS A 33 -15.15 -4.82 -1.30
CA CYS A 33 -13.85 -4.28 -1.00
C CYS A 33 -13.63 -4.24 0.54
N ILE A 34 -12.41 -4.59 0.97
CA ILE A 34 -12.06 -4.62 2.38
C ILE A 34 -11.47 -3.25 2.71
N SER A 35 -12.21 -2.45 3.49
CA SER A 35 -11.67 -1.25 4.12
C SER A 35 -10.51 -1.63 5.02
N THR A 36 -9.34 -1.03 4.79
CA THR A 36 -8.17 -1.24 5.65
C THR A 36 -8.01 -0.06 6.60
N GLN A 37 -7.57 -0.34 7.84
CA GLN A 37 -7.14 0.72 8.76
C GLN A 37 -5.70 1.08 8.44
N CYS A 38 -5.40 2.37 8.41
CA CYS A 38 -4.04 2.87 8.25
C CYS A 38 -3.65 3.76 9.42
N TYR A 39 -2.36 3.84 9.69
CA TYR A 39 -1.83 4.60 10.80
C TYR A 39 -0.69 5.46 10.34
N ASN A 40 -0.54 6.63 10.97
CA ASN A 40 0.63 7.47 10.74
C ASN A 40 1.88 6.72 11.19
N THR A 41 2.93 6.83 10.38
CA THR A 41 4.26 6.34 10.73
C THR A 41 5.31 7.11 9.91
N THR A 42 6.57 6.71 10.03
CA THR A 42 7.66 7.23 9.23
C THR A 42 8.40 6.08 8.54
N ALA A 43 8.93 6.35 7.36
CA ALA A 43 9.79 5.43 6.63
C ALA A 43 11.06 6.14 6.16
N VAL A 44 12.13 5.38 6.01
CA VAL A 44 13.43 5.91 5.60
C VAL A 44 13.80 5.27 4.26
N ASN A 45 14.24 6.06 3.30
CA ASN A 45 14.72 5.54 2.02
C ASN A 45 16.18 5.05 2.11
N ASP A 46 16.71 4.48 1.03
CA ASP A 46 18.08 3.96 0.99
C ASP A 46 19.16 5.03 1.20
N ALA A 47 18.82 6.31 0.96
CA ALA A 47 19.69 7.46 1.21
C ALA A 47 19.64 7.97 2.67
N GLY A 48 18.85 7.36 3.55
CA GLY A 48 18.71 7.77 4.95
C GLY A 48 17.76 8.94 5.18
N LYS A 49 16.99 9.37 4.17
CA LYS A 49 15.99 10.45 4.28
C LYS A 49 14.68 9.89 4.87
N ALA A 50 14.14 10.57 5.88
CA ALA A 50 12.88 10.22 6.51
C ALA A 50 11.68 10.84 5.77
N PHE A 51 10.60 10.07 5.68
CA PHE A 51 9.34 10.42 5.03
C PHE A 51 8.17 10.14 5.97
N ASP A 52 7.23 11.08 6.02
CA ASP A 52 5.96 10.94 6.72
C ASP A 52 5.02 10.12 5.85
N ILE A 53 4.66 8.94 6.31
CA ILE A 53 3.82 7.99 5.57
C ILE A 53 2.63 7.54 6.41
N ILE A 54 1.67 6.93 5.74
CA ILE A 54 0.66 6.08 6.36
C ILE A 54 0.98 4.63 6.00
N GLU A 55 0.83 3.73 6.96
CA GLU A 55 0.95 2.28 6.74
C GLU A 55 -0.37 1.61 7.11
N CYS A 56 -0.89 0.82 6.19
CA CYS A 56 -2.17 0.15 6.29
C CYS A 56 -2.00 -1.29 6.80
N GLU A 57 -3.03 -1.85 7.43
CA GLU A 57 -3.00 -3.22 7.96
C GLU A 57 -2.81 -4.29 6.88
N ASN A 58 -3.16 -3.97 5.63
CA ASN A 58 -2.92 -4.82 4.46
C ASN A 58 -1.48 -4.75 3.92
N GLY A 59 -0.62 -3.91 4.49
CA GLY A 59 0.78 -3.72 4.10
C GLY A 59 1.02 -2.57 3.12
N ASP A 60 -0.03 -1.91 2.63
CA ASP A 60 0.10 -0.77 1.72
C ASP A 60 0.66 0.46 2.46
N LYS A 61 1.48 1.25 1.75
CA LYS A 61 2.13 2.44 2.31
C LYS A 61 2.01 3.62 1.36
N TYR A 62 1.67 4.79 1.90
CA TYR A 62 1.47 6.00 1.11
C TYR A 62 2.08 7.23 1.78
N LEU A 63 2.49 8.23 1.01
CA LEU A 63 2.93 9.51 1.57
C LEU A 63 1.75 10.26 2.23
N ARG A 64 2.01 10.86 3.39
CA ARG A 64 1.07 11.79 4.05
C ARG A 64 1.01 13.14 3.36
N HIS A 65 2.16 13.58 2.86
CA HIS A 65 2.36 14.89 2.28
C HIS A 65 3.08 14.75 0.92
N PRO A 66 2.36 14.40 -0.17
CA PRO A 66 3.00 14.18 -1.46
C PRO A 66 3.78 15.41 -1.96
N GLY A 67 3.23 16.62 -1.73
CA GLY A 67 3.82 17.86 -2.22
C GLY A 67 5.16 18.24 -1.58
N ILE A 68 5.45 17.87 -0.33
CA ILE A 68 6.67 18.36 0.36
C ILE A 68 7.95 17.61 -0.03
N TYR A 69 7.82 16.46 -0.70
CA TYR A 69 8.95 15.64 -1.08
C TYR A 69 9.19 15.79 -2.57
N GLU A 70 10.33 16.36 -2.98
CA GLU A 70 10.77 16.37 -4.40
C GLU A 70 10.69 14.98 -5.05
N SER A 71 10.72 13.91 -4.25
CA SER A 71 10.49 12.52 -4.61
C SER A 71 9.14 12.22 -5.30
N TYR A 72 8.15 13.13 -5.32
CA TYR A 72 6.99 12.97 -6.21
C TYR A 72 7.36 13.08 -7.69
N LEU A 73 8.48 13.75 -8.00
CA LEU A 73 9.07 13.87 -9.35
C LEU A 73 10.11 12.77 -9.62
N ALA A 74 10.71 12.23 -8.56
CA ALA A 74 11.69 11.16 -8.60
C ALA A 74 11.22 9.98 -7.73
N PRO A 75 10.33 9.11 -8.24
CA PRO A 75 9.79 7.97 -7.49
C PRO A 75 10.86 6.99 -6.99
N ASN A 76 12.07 7.04 -7.55
CA ASN A 76 13.21 6.24 -7.12
C ASN A 76 13.76 6.65 -5.74
N ASP A 77 13.44 7.85 -5.24
CA ASP A 77 13.89 8.32 -3.93
C ASP A 77 12.91 7.97 -2.79
N LEU A 78 11.79 7.35 -3.10
CA LEU A 78 10.81 6.96 -2.08
C LEU A 78 11.31 5.76 -1.28
N PRO A 79 10.89 5.62 -0.02
CA PRO A 79 11.14 4.39 0.73
C PRO A 79 10.52 3.18 0.00
N PRO A 80 11.11 1.98 0.10
CA PRO A 80 10.64 0.80 -0.62
C PRO A 80 9.16 0.49 -0.35
N GLY A 81 8.39 0.32 -1.42
CA GLY A 81 6.95 -0.01 -1.35
C GLY A 81 6.06 1.15 -0.91
N VAL A 82 6.56 2.38 -0.82
CA VAL A 82 5.74 3.57 -0.57
C VAL A 82 5.25 4.15 -1.88
N GLU A 83 3.93 4.27 -2.02
CA GLU A 83 3.30 4.97 -3.13
C GLU A 83 3.11 6.46 -2.81
N VAL A 84 3.12 7.30 -3.84
CA VAL A 84 3.00 8.76 -3.65
C VAL A 84 1.61 9.14 -3.16
N PHE A 85 0.55 8.50 -3.68
CA PHE A 85 -0.82 8.92 -3.42
C PHE A 85 -1.64 7.80 -2.81
N ALA A 86 -2.21 8.08 -1.63
CA ALA A 86 -3.23 7.22 -1.04
C ALA A 86 -4.51 7.21 -1.91
N PRO A 87 -5.20 6.07 -2.04
CA PRO A 87 -6.43 5.95 -2.81
C PRO A 87 -7.52 6.86 -2.23
N GLN A 88 -7.88 7.90 -2.99
CA GLN A 88 -8.96 8.79 -2.61
C GLN A 88 -10.29 8.04 -2.59
N GLN A 89 -11.00 8.07 -1.46
CA GLN A 89 -12.39 7.68 -1.43
C GLN A 89 -13.21 8.73 -2.20
N LYS A 90 -13.38 8.52 -3.51
CA LYS A 90 -14.37 9.28 -4.29
C LYS A 90 -15.72 8.58 -4.22
N PRO A 91 -16.84 9.30 -4.11
CA PRO A 91 -18.17 8.72 -4.33
C PRO A 91 -18.20 8.01 -5.69
N GLY A 92 -18.44 6.69 -5.71
CA GLY A 92 -18.45 5.86 -6.93
C GLY A 92 -17.10 5.24 -7.33
N ALA A 93 -16.02 5.44 -6.56
CA ALA A 93 -14.78 4.68 -6.75
C ALA A 93 -14.95 3.23 -6.31
N ILE A 94 -14.48 2.28 -7.13
CA ILE A 94 -14.45 0.85 -6.79
C ILE A 94 -13.21 0.63 -5.91
N GLY A 95 -13.40 0.78 -4.60
CA GLY A 95 -12.34 0.70 -3.60
C GLY A 95 -12.81 1.36 -2.31
N CYS A 96 -12.37 0.86 -1.17
CA CYS A 96 -12.87 1.25 0.15
C CYS A 96 -12.00 2.32 0.76
N GLY A 97 -10.93 2.70 0.05
CA GLY A 97 -9.88 3.57 0.54
C GLY A 97 -9.46 3.25 1.96
N VAL A 98 -9.03 4.31 2.62
CA VAL A 98 -8.45 4.30 3.96
C VAL A 98 -9.46 4.90 4.94
N THR A 99 -10.37 4.07 5.46
CA THR A 99 -11.61 4.52 6.13
C THR A 99 -11.42 5.28 7.43
N ASN A 100 -10.28 5.13 8.08
CA ASN A 100 -9.98 5.77 9.35
C ASN A 100 -9.09 7.01 9.21
N CYS A 101 -8.83 7.45 7.97
CA CYS A 101 -7.98 8.59 7.67
C CYS A 101 -8.82 9.74 7.12
N THR A 102 -8.34 10.96 7.39
CA THR A 102 -8.97 12.19 6.94
C THR A 102 -8.04 12.86 5.93
N TYR A 103 -8.57 13.14 4.74
CA TYR A 103 -7.92 14.03 3.79
C TYR A 103 -8.10 15.48 4.24
N SER A 104 -7.06 16.30 4.10
CA SER A 104 -7.16 17.73 4.34
C SER A 104 -8.17 18.38 3.39
N GLU A 105 -8.95 19.33 3.89
CA GLU A 105 -9.87 20.13 3.07
C GLU A 105 -9.14 21.08 2.12
N GLN A 106 -7.89 21.40 2.44
CA GLN A 106 -7.02 22.24 1.64
C GLN A 106 -5.86 21.40 1.11
N ASP A 107 -5.69 21.44 -0.21
CA ASP A 107 -4.53 20.84 -0.86
C ASP A 107 -3.27 21.63 -0.49
N LEU A 108 -2.17 20.91 -0.29
CA LEU A 108 -0.87 21.51 -0.11
C LEU A 108 -0.28 21.81 -1.47
N CYS A 109 -0.23 23.09 -1.81
CA CYS A 109 0.40 23.58 -3.02
C CYS A 109 1.89 23.78 -2.81
N VAL A 110 2.68 23.21 -3.71
CA VAL A 110 4.12 23.43 -3.79
C VAL A 110 4.44 23.98 -5.17
N ASP A 111 5.34 24.96 -5.20
CA ASP A 111 5.88 25.56 -6.41
C ASP A 111 7.41 25.45 -6.36
N GLY A 112 8.02 25.14 -7.49
CA GLY A 112 9.45 24.95 -7.62
C GLY A 112 9.89 24.78 -9.07
N PHE A 113 11.19 24.52 -9.24
CA PHE A 113 11.79 24.24 -10.55
C PHE A 113 12.77 23.08 -10.39
N VAL A 114 12.78 22.14 -11.33
CA VAL A 114 13.85 21.14 -11.45
C VAL A 114 14.63 21.37 -12.73
N LEU A 115 15.92 21.06 -12.71
CA LEU A 115 16.72 21.07 -13.92
C LEU A 115 16.48 19.79 -14.71
N ASP A 116 16.17 19.91 -16.00
CA ASP A 116 16.19 18.77 -16.91
C ASP A 116 17.64 18.31 -17.20
N GLU A 117 17.77 17.21 -17.93
CA GLU A 117 19.08 16.64 -18.33
C GLU A 117 19.94 17.58 -19.19
N HIS A 118 19.36 18.67 -19.70
CA HIS A 118 20.02 19.71 -20.48
C HIS A 118 20.28 20.99 -19.67
N GLY A 119 19.94 21.01 -18.38
CA GLY A 119 20.13 22.15 -17.48
C GLY A 119 19.09 23.26 -17.64
N ASN A 120 17.94 23.00 -18.25
CA ASN A 120 16.84 23.97 -18.27
C ASN A 120 15.95 23.80 -17.04
N GLU A 121 15.52 24.92 -16.46
CA GLU A 121 14.54 24.93 -15.39
C GLU A 121 13.15 24.55 -15.93
N GLN A 122 12.63 23.42 -15.45
CA GLN A 122 11.26 22.97 -15.67
C GLN A 122 10.45 23.32 -14.43
N PRO A 123 9.34 24.07 -14.56
CA PRO A 123 8.48 24.34 -13.42
C PRO A 123 7.90 23.03 -12.92
N VAL A 124 8.08 22.79 -11.63
CA VAL A 124 7.46 21.68 -10.93
C VAL A 124 6.59 22.25 -9.84
N GLY A 125 5.33 21.83 -9.84
CA GLY A 125 4.40 22.37 -8.88
C GLY A 125 3.01 21.83 -9.08
N GLY A 126 2.28 21.78 -7.99
CA GLY A 126 0.96 21.19 -7.94
C GLY A 126 0.39 21.30 -6.54
N CYS A 127 -0.93 21.34 -6.49
CA CYS A 127 -1.68 21.21 -5.24
C CYS A 127 -2.02 19.75 -5.06
N TYR A 128 -1.55 19.18 -3.95
CA TYR A 128 -1.75 17.78 -3.63
C TYR A 128 -2.49 17.64 -2.30
N PRO A 129 -3.52 16.78 -2.23
CA PRO A 129 -4.22 16.53 -0.99
C PRO A 129 -3.28 15.83 -0.02
N THR A 130 -3.35 16.24 1.24
CA THR A 130 -2.64 15.59 2.33
C THR A 130 -3.58 14.66 3.06
N ILE A 131 -3.03 13.61 3.67
CA ILE A 131 -3.81 12.62 4.40
C ILE A 131 -3.24 12.42 5.79
N ASN A 132 -4.14 12.32 6.78
CA ASN A 132 -3.78 12.08 8.16
C ASN A 132 -4.61 10.94 8.74
N CYS A 133 -3.94 10.00 9.37
CA CYS A 133 -4.54 8.84 10.02
C CYS A 133 -4.31 8.92 11.54
N PRO A 134 -4.99 8.11 12.37
CA PRO A 134 -4.65 7.99 13.78
C PRO A 134 -3.25 7.41 13.98
N GLU A 135 -2.64 7.72 15.12
CA GLU A 135 -1.43 7.04 15.59
C GLU A 135 -1.77 5.59 15.99
N LYS A 136 -0.84 4.67 15.73
CA LYS A 136 -0.99 3.27 16.16
C LYS A 136 -0.85 3.21 17.68
N LYS A 137 -1.89 2.73 18.38
CA LYS A 137 -1.91 2.56 19.84
C LYS A 137 -1.23 1.27 20.28
#